data_AF-A0A4Y7SKR8-F1
#
_entry.id   AF-A0A4Y7SKR8-F1
#
_cell.length_a   1.000
_cell.length_b   1.000
_cell.length_c   1.000
_cell.angle_alpha   90.00
_cell.angle_beta   90.00
_cell.angle_gamma   90.00
#
_symmetry.space_group_name_H-M   'P 1'
#
loop_
_entity.id
_entity.type
_entity.pdbx_description
1 polymer ?
#
loop_
_entity_poly.entity_id
_entity_poly.type
_entity_poly.pdbx_seq_one_letter_code
_entity_poly.pdbx_strand_id
1 'polypeptide(L)'
;LLNLALTVSHLSQAFYNQSMCAYDTHAFRNRGYPEWVRNRYEQIKQHEDDHTWYLYNVITSAGGNAIRECEYNPEVNNADDFVELSEAIETLSASAFNAIVRYLQNDKYRTVVASILGTRSRHAAWINSAVRMQNPWNTAFETPISLDMIFNLVGDFIVDGSCPISNSIATMLPQGLVDFASLELPERIKAGHKVQIQFDNSNSYSDSNNLYAAFLVGSATYYEPVWQEDGCFFVKIPRELKAKGAVYIVILQNNGNNFSGSSSSSSSSSNIIAGPALIMFPFNSEGEPVAEG
;
A
#
# COMPACT_ATOMS: atom_id res chain seq x y z
N LEU A 1 0.25 7.13 16.24
CA LEU A 1 -0.61 7.42 15.06
C LEU A 1 0.02 8.46 14.15
N LEU A 2 0.27 9.69 14.60
CA LEU A 2 0.92 10.69 13.73
C LEU A 2 2.33 10.27 13.28
N ASN A 3 3.11 9.60 14.13
CA ASN A 3 4.38 9.00 13.69
C ASN A 3 4.19 7.91 12.63
N LEU A 4 3.11 7.13 12.67
CA LEU A 4 2.83 6.14 11.61
C LEU A 4 2.47 6.85 10.28
N ALA A 5 1.69 7.94 10.35
CA ALA A 5 1.45 8.79 9.18
C ALA A 5 2.74 9.42 8.64
N LEU A 6 3.64 9.85 9.53
CA LEU A 6 4.95 10.38 9.18
C LEU A 6 5.85 9.31 8.55
N THR A 7 5.81 8.05 9.02
CA THR A 7 6.51 6.92 8.40
C THR A 7 6.08 6.71 6.94
N VAL A 8 4.76 6.74 6.66
CA VAL A 8 4.25 6.68 5.28
C VAL A 8 4.72 7.92 4.47
N SER A 9 4.79 9.09 5.11
CA SER A 9 5.18 10.32 4.42
C SER A 9 6.68 10.38 4.11
N HIS A 10 7.53 9.82 4.97
CA HIS A 10 8.95 9.63 4.70
C HIS A 10 9.18 8.71 3.50
N LEU A 11 8.43 7.61 3.38
CA LEU A 11 8.49 6.74 2.19
C LEU A 11 8.14 7.53 0.91
N SER A 12 6.98 8.21 0.89
CA SER A 12 6.57 9.00 -0.29
C SER A 12 7.59 10.08 -0.64
N GLN A 13 8.06 10.83 0.36
CA GLN A 13 9.06 11.88 0.19
C GLN A 13 10.35 11.32 -0.40
N ALA A 14 10.90 10.24 0.18
CA ALA A 14 12.13 9.61 -0.30
C ALA A 14 11.96 9.11 -1.74
N PHE A 15 10.86 8.41 -2.04
CA PHE A 15 10.55 7.94 -3.38
C PHE A 15 10.55 9.07 -4.42
N TYR A 16 9.74 10.12 -4.21
CA TYR A 16 9.67 11.22 -5.18
C TYR A 16 10.98 12.01 -5.27
N ASN A 17 11.67 12.26 -4.16
CA ASN A 17 12.94 12.99 -4.17
C ASN A 17 14.03 12.22 -4.93
N GLN A 18 14.14 10.91 -4.70
CA GLN A 18 15.10 10.06 -5.40
C GLN A 18 14.77 9.96 -6.89
N SER A 19 13.52 9.62 -7.24
CA SER A 19 13.13 9.41 -8.64
C SER A 19 13.16 10.70 -9.46
N MET A 20 12.73 11.84 -8.92
CA MET A 20 12.76 13.12 -9.65
C MET A 20 14.18 13.67 -9.84
N CYS A 21 15.11 13.27 -8.96
CA CYS A 21 16.54 13.54 -9.11
C CYS A 21 17.16 12.63 -10.20
N ALA A 22 16.78 11.34 -10.22
CA ALA A 22 17.30 10.37 -11.17
C ALA A 22 16.77 10.55 -12.61
N TYR A 23 15.50 10.96 -12.76
CA TYR A 23 14.81 11.03 -14.06
C TYR A 23 14.44 12.46 -14.43
N ASP A 24 15.25 13.05 -15.29
CA ASP A 24 15.02 14.39 -15.85
C ASP A 24 13.94 14.38 -16.96
N THR A 25 13.65 15.55 -17.53
CA THR A 25 12.67 15.69 -18.62
C THR A 25 13.04 14.83 -19.85
N HIS A 26 14.33 14.58 -20.08
CA HIS A 26 14.78 13.75 -21.19
C HIS A 26 14.45 12.27 -20.95
N ALA A 27 14.66 11.77 -19.73
CA ALA A 27 14.29 10.41 -19.34
C ALA A 27 12.78 10.14 -19.55
N PHE A 28 11.91 11.06 -19.10
CA PHE A 28 10.46 10.95 -19.34
C PHE A 28 10.11 10.98 -20.83
N ARG A 29 10.69 11.92 -21.58
CA ARG A 29 10.43 12.05 -23.02
C ARG A 29 10.86 10.82 -23.79
N ASN A 30 11.96 10.18 -23.40
CA ASN A 30 12.45 8.95 -24.03
C ASN A 30 11.53 7.74 -23.80
N ARG A 31 10.69 7.77 -22.76
CA ARG A 31 9.60 6.80 -22.54
C ARG A 31 8.29 7.20 -23.23
N GLY A 32 8.24 8.36 -23.89
CA GLY A 32 7.06 8.86 -24.59
C GLY A 32 6.13 9.72 -23.74
N TYR A 33 6.50 10.03 -22.49
CA TYR A 33 5.71 10.94 -21.68
C TYR A 33 5.83 12.38 -22.17
N PRO A 34 4.70 13.11 -22.27
CA PRO A 34 4.73 14.55 -22.55
C PRO A 34 5.30 15.32 -21.35
N GLU A 35 5.92 16.47 -21.63
CA GLU A 35 6.65 17.28 -20.63
C GLU A 35 5.81 17.64 -19.39
N TRP A 36 4.50 17.83 -19.56
CA TRP A 36 3.60 18.17 -18.45
C TRP A 36 3.51 17.07 -17.39
N VAL A 37 3.82 15.81 -17.72
CA VAL A 37 3.83 14.69 -16.77
C VAL A 37 4.89 14.92 -15.70
N ARG A 38 6.15 15.16 -16.11
CA ARG A 38 7.24 15.43 -15.17
C ARG A 38 6.97 16.72 -14.37
N ASN A 39 6.47 17.76 -15.01
CA ASN A 39 6.16 19.03 -14.33
C ASN A 39 5.07 18.88 -13.26
N ARG A 40 4.16 17.91 -13.40
CA ARG A 40 3.18 17.61 -12.37
C ARG A 40 3.77 16.74 -11.26
N TYR A 41 4.64 15.79 -11.58
CA TYR A 41 5.36 15.03 -10.55
C TYR A 41 6.25 15.94 -9.69
N GLU A 42 6.82 17.01 -10.23
CA GLU A 42 7.53 18.02 -9.43
C GLU A 42 6.61 18.71 -8.39
N GLN A 43 5.34 18.95 -8.75
CA GLN A 43 4.35 19.49 -7.81
C GLN A 43 3.95 18.45 -6.75
N ILE A 44 3.78 17.19 -7.15
CA ILE A 44 3.49 16.09 -6.22
C ILE A 44 4.65 15.94 -5.21
N LYS A 45 5.89 15.93 -5.69
CA LYS A 45 7.09 15.93 -4.86
C LYS A 45 7.05 17.06 -3.82
N GLN A 46 6.74 18.29 -4.23
CA GLN A 46 6.61 19.42 -3.30
C GLN A 46 5.49 19.21 -2.26
N HIS A 47 4.35 18.66 -2.67
CA HIS A 47 3.27 18.34 -1.73
C HIS A 47 3.69 17.28 -0.71
N GLU A 48 4.42 16.24 -1.14
CA GLU A 48 4.92 15.22 -0.22
C GLU A 48 6.00 15.75 0.73
N ASP A 49 6.85 16.68 0.28
CA ASP A 49 7.76 17.43 1.16
C ASP A 49 6.98 18.23 2.22
N ASP A 50 5.94 18.95 1.81
CA ASP A 50 5.09 19.76 2.70
C ASP A 50 4.31 18.89 3.70
N HIS A 51 3.77 17.75 3.26
CA HIS A 51 3.07 16.78 4.11
C HIS A 51 4.00 16.25 5.22
N THR A 52 5.20 15.80 4.85
CA THR A 52 6.21 15.27 5.79
C THR A 52 6.66 16.36 6.77
N TRP A 53 6.99 17.55 6.26
CA TRP A 53 7.38 18.68 7.10
C TRP A 53 6.28 19.05 8.10
N TYR A 54 5.03 19.11 7.64
CA TYR A 54 3.90 19.46 8.51
C TYR A 54 3.71 18.43 9.63
N LEU A 55 3.67 17.13 9.29
CA LEU A 55 3.51 16.05 10.27
C LEU A 55 4.63 16.06 11.30
N TYR A 56 5.88 16.23 10.85
CA TYR A 56 7.03 16.38 11.74
C TYR A 56 6.83 17.52 12.73
N ASN A 57 6.47 18.72 12.25
CA ASN A 57 6.29 19.90 13.11
C ASN A 57 5.10 19.78 14.05
N VAL A 58 4.00 19.17 13.63
CA VAL A 58 2.86 18.95 14.52
C VAL A 58 3.20 18.01 15.65
N ILE A 59 3.95 16.93 15.38
CA ILE A 59 4.36 15.98 16.41
C ILE A 59 5.28 16.68 17.43
N THR A 60 6.29 17.42 16.96
CA THR A 60 7.22 18.13 17.86
C THR A 60 6.55 19.26 18.63
N SER A 61 5.68 20.04 17.99
CA SER A 61 4.93 21.13 18.64
C SER A 61 3.93 20.60 19.67
N ALA A 62 3.44 19.38 19.51
CA ALA A 62 2.61 18.69 20.49
C ALA A 62 3.43 18.10 21.67
N GLY A 63 4.76 18.29 21.68
CA GLY A 63 5.68 17.74 22.69
C GLY A 63 6.05 16.28 22.45
N GLY A 64 5.72 15.71 21.29
CA GLY A 64 6.09 14.36 20.90
C GLY A 64 7.45 14.29 20.20
N ASN A 65 8.03 13.10 20.15
CA ASN A 65 9.21 12.84 19.34
C ASN A 65 8.79 12.38 17.95
N ALA A 66 9.14 13.16 16.92
CA ALA A 66 8.88 12.82 15.53
C ALA A 66 9.87 11.76 15.04
N ILE A 67 9.35 10.71 14.41
CA ILE A 67 10.17 9.67 13.79
C ILE A 67 11.02 10.26 12.66
N ARG A 68 12.27 9.82 12.57
CA ARG A 68 13.21 10.24 11.51
C ARG A 68 13.06 9.35 10.29
N GLU A 69 13.50 9.84 9.13
CA GLU A 69 13.55 9.03 7.91
C GLU A 69 14.52 7.85 8.07
N CYS A 70 14.19 6.73 7.42
CA CYS A 70 15.12 5.63 7.18
C CYS A 70 15.69 5.76 5.76
N GLU A 71 16.58 4.85 5.34
CA GLU A 71 16.88 4.70 3.92
C GLU A 71 15.81 3.82 3.26
N TYR A 72 15.42 4.18 2.05
CA TYR A 72 14.37 3.49 1.29
C TYR A 72 14.91 3.06 -0.07
N ASN A 73 14.55 1.85 -0.51
CA ASN A 73 14.88 1.32 -1.82
C ASN A 73 13.61 0.89 -2.57
N PRO A 74 13.03 1.78 -3.39
CA PRO A 74 11.84 1.48 -4.19
C PRO A 74 12.11 0.65 -5.46
N GLU A 75 13.37 0.28 -5.74
CA GLU A 75 13.76 -0.53 -6.92
C GLU A 75 13.33 0.04 -8.29
N VAL A 76 13.32 1.37 -8.40
CA VAL A 76 12.97 2.09 -9.63
C VAL A 76 14.18 2.16 -10.55
N ASN A 77 14.11 1.57 -11.75
CA ASN A 77 15.23 1.56 -12.70
C ASN A 77 15.04 2.56 -13.84
N ASN A 78 13.80 2.91 -14.18
CA ASN A 78 13.49 3.86 -15.24
C ASN A 78 12.19 4.65 -14.97
N ALA A 79 11.86 5.58 -15.87
CA ALA A 79 10.69 6.45 -15.68
C ALA A 79 9.34 5.70 -15.77
N ASP A 80 9.26 4.52 -16.39
CA ASP A 80 8.03 3.72 -16.34
C ASP A 80 7.88 3.03 -14.99
N ASP A 81 8.94 2.43 -14.47
CA ASP A 81 8.94 1.84 -13.12
C ASP A 81 8.53 2.91 -12.09
N PHE A 82 9.01 4.16 -12.26
CA PHE A 82 8.60 5.29 -11.43
C PHE A 82 7.10 5.57 -11.54
N VAL A 83 6.57 5.70 -12.77
CA VAL A 83 5.13 5.93 -12.98
C VAL A 83 4.31 4.78 -12.43
N GLU A 84 4.78 3.54 -12.59
CA GLU A 84 4.11 2.35 -12.09
C GLU A 84 4.01 2.35 -10.57
N LEU A 85 5.17 2.48 -9.91
CA LEU A 85 5.25 2.46 -8.46
C LEU A 85 4.61 3.71 -7.81
N SER A 86 4.57 4.85 -8.50
CA SER A 86 3.91 6.05 -7.99
C SER A 86 2.40 5.85 -7.78
N GLU A 87 1.73 5.07 -8.64
CA GLU A 87 0.32 4.68 -8.41
C GLU A 87 0.20 3.88 -7.12
N ALA A 88 1.05 2.87 -6.96
CA ALA A 88 1.03 1.97 -5.82
C ALA A 88 1.27 2.73 -4.50
N ILE A 89 2.28 3.61 -4.46
CA ILE A 89 2.62 4.40 -3.29
C ILE A 89 1.51 5.39 -2.92
N GLU A 90 0.91 6.10 -3.89
CA GLU A 90 -0.18 7.04 -3.60
C GLU A 90 -1.45 6.32 -3.16
N THR A 91 -1.75 5.16 -3.75
CA THR A 91 -2.90 4.33 -3.37
C THR A 91 -2.74 3.73 -1.97
N LEU A 92 -1.56 3.20 -1.66
CA LEU A 92 -1.16 2.78 -0.31
C LEU A 92 -1.31 3.92 0.67
N SER A 93 -0.83 5.11 0.30
CA SER A 93 -0.85 6.26 1.17
C SER A 93 -2.26 6.76 1.45
N ALA A 94 -3.14 6.79 0.44
CA ALA A 94 -4.56 7.09 0.64
C ALA A 94 -5.23 6.07 1.57
N SER A 95 -5.03 4.77 1.32
CA SER A 95 -5.56 3.69 2.16
C SER A 95 -5.07 3.78 3.62
N ALA A 96 -3.78 4.10 3.81
CA ALA A 96 -3.17 4.30 5.13
C ALA A 96 -3.77 5.49 5.88
N PHE A 97 -3.93 6.64 5.22
CA PHE A 97 -4.47 7.85 5.86
C PHE A 97 -5.97 7.70 6.15
N ASN A 98 -6.72 7.00 5.29
CA ASN A 98 -8.11 6.61 5.52
C ASN A 98 -8.26 5.71 6.76
N ALA A 99 -7.29 4.81 7.00
CA ALA A 99 -7.26 4.02 8.22
C ALA A 99 -6.86 4.84 9.46
N ILE A 100 -5.82 5.67 9.36
CA ILE A 100 -5.29 6.44 10.49
C ILE A 100 -6.31 7.47 11.01
N VAL A 101 -7.05 8.14 10.11
CA VAL A 101 -8.01 9.19 10.50
C VAL A 101 -9.08 8.66 11.47
N ARG A 102 -9.47 7.38 11.33
CA ARG A 102 -10.44 6.70 12.22
C ARG A 102 -9.98 6.66 13.67
N TYR A 103 -8.67 6.52 13.92
CA TYR A 103 -8.13 6.30 15.27
C TYR A 103 -7.68 7.58 15.96
N LEU A 104 -7.52 8.69 15.22
CA LEU A 104 -7.18 9.98 15.81
C LEU A 104 -8.32 10.46 16.71
N GLN A 105 -7.98 11.07 17.85
CA GLN A 105 -8.98 11.63 18.79
C GLN A 105 -9.07 13.15 18.72
N ASN A 106 -8.02 13.81 18.26
CA ASN A 106 -7.97 15.27 18.17
C ASN A 106 -8.50 15.73 16.80
N ASP A 107 -9.56 16.56 16.81
CA ASP A 107 -10.22 16.99 15.57
C ASP A 107 -9.35 17.86 14.65
N LYS A 108 -8.40 18.63 15.22
CA LYS A 108 -7.43 19.38 14.40
C LYS A 108 -6.54 18.41 13.61
N TYR A 109 -6.05 17.36 14.26
CA TYR A 109 -5.22 16.35 13.60
C TYR A 109 -6.03 15.49 12.63
N ARG A 110 -7.30 15.17 12.95
CA ARG A 110 -8.21 14.52 12.01
C ARG A 110 -8.38 15.33 10.73
N THR A 111 -8.60 16.64 10.86
CA THR A 111 -8.77 17.55 9.71
C THR A 111 -7.54 17.57 8.83
N VAL A 112 -6.34 17.65 9.42
CA VAL A 112 -5.08 17.59 8.67
C VAL A 112 -4.93 16.26 7.94
N VAL A 113 -5.06 15.13 8.64
CA VAL A 113 -4.89 13.81 8.05
C VAL A 113 -5.93 13.56 6.96
N ALA A 114 -7.17 14.01 7.13
CA ALA A 114 -8.20 13.98 6.10
C ALA A 114 -7.86 14.87 4.88
N SER A 115 -7.21 16.02 5.10
CA SER A 115 -6.73 16.88 4.02
C SER A 115 -5.62 16.20 3.21
N ILE A 116 -4.65 15.58 3.89
CA ILE A 116 -3.55 14.84 3.22
C ILE A 116 -4.11 13.65 2.43
N LEU A 117 -5.03 12.87 3.04
CA LEU A 117 -5.78 11.83 2.35
C LEU A 117 -6.39 12.34 1.04
N GLY A 118 -7.16 13.43 1.09
CA GLY A 118 -7.83 13.98 -0.09
C GLY A 118 -6.85 14.42 -1.20
N THR A 119 -5.68 14.95 -0.83
CA THR A 119 -4.64 15.31 -1.81
C THR A 119 -4.00 14.07 -2.44
N ARG A 120 -3.62 13.07 -1.63
CA ARG A 120 -2.99 11.83 -2.12
C ARG A 120 -3.93 10.98 -2.98
N SER A 121 -5.22 10.91 -2.64
CA SER A 121 -6.22 10.30 -3.53
C SER A 121 -6.28 11.02 -4.89
N ARG A 122 -6.10 12.34 -4.95
CA ARG A 122 -6.03 13.08 -6.23
C ARG A 122 -4.73 12.86 -6.98
N HIS A 123 -3.61 12.65 -6.27
CA HIS A 123 -2.36 12.24 -6.91
C HIS A 123 -2.54 10.89 -7.60
N ALA A 124 -3.00 9.86 -6.87
CA ALA A 124 -3.31 8.54 -7.44
C ALA A 124 -4.26 8.64 -8.65
N ALA A 125 -5.33 9.43 -8.51
CA ALA A 125 -6.30 9.62 -9.60
C ALA A 125 -5.68 10.26 -10.84
N TRP A 126 -4.84 11.28 -10.68
CA TRP A 126 -4.16 11.93 -11.80
C TRP A 126 -3.12 11.01 -12.45
N ILE A 127 -2.32 10.30 -11.65
CA ILE A 127 -1.34 9.32 -12.16
C ILE A 127 -2.06 8.30 -13.04
N ASN A 128 -3.12 7.68 -12.53
CA ASN A 128 -3.82 6.64 -13.28
C ASN A 128 -4.54 7.18 -14.51
N SER A 129 -5.34 8.23 -14.37
CA SER A 129 -6.17 8.68 -15.48
C SER A 129 -5.41 9.46 -16.53
N ALA A 130 -4.57 10.40 -16.12
CA ALA A 130 -3.91 11.30 -17.06
C ALA A 130 -2.61 10.70 -17.60
N VAL A 131 -1.81 10.05 -16.75
CA VAL A 131 -0.50 9.51 -17.16
C VAL A 131 -0.65 8.12 -17.75
N ARG A 132 -1.35 7.22 -17.03
CA ARG A 132 -1.47 5.80 -17.40
C ARG A 132 -2.66 5.48 -18.30
N MET A 133 -3.59 6.43 -18.49
CA MET A 133 -4.84 6.24 -19.23
C MET A 133 -5.69 5.07 -18.68
N GLN A 134 -5.64 4.88 -17.36
CA GLN A 134 -6.33 3.86 -16.58
C GLN A 134 -7.37 4.52 -15.65
N ASN A 135 -7.91 3.75 -14.71
CA ASN A 135 -8.98 4.16 -13.82
C ASN A 135 -8.54 5.26 -12.82
N PRO A 136 -9.22 6.42 -12.78
CA PRO A 136 -8.93 7.49 -11.80
C PRO A 136 -9.25 7.12 -10.34
N TRP A 137 -9.98 6.04 -10.11
CA TRP A 137 -10.32 5.54 -8.78
C TRP A 137 -10.43 4.01 -8.85
N ASN A 138 -10.30 3.34 -7.70
CA ASN A 138 -10.38 1.88 -7.62
C ASN A 138 -11.84 1.43 -7.48
N THR A 139 -12.53 1.91 -6.45
CA THR A 139 -13.96 1.67 -6.21
C THR A 139 -14.68 2.95 -5.75
N ALA A 140 -15.94 2.83 -5.37
CA ALA A 140 -16.69 3.94 -4.76
C ALA A 140 -16.15 4.38 -3.38
N PHE A 141 -15.36 3.54 -2.71
CA PHE A 141 -14.75 3.82 -1.41
C PHE A 141 -13.25 3.52 -1.45
N GLU A 142 -12.46 4.27 -0.69
CA GLU A 142 -11.07 3.90 -0.40
C GLU A 142 -11.03 2.61 0.42
N THR A 143 -10.00 1.79 0.21
CA THR A 143 -9.84 0.52 0.94
C THR A 143 -9.15 0.80 2.28
N PRO A 144 -9.84 0.74 3.44
CA PRO A 144 -9.15 0.89 4.72
C PRO A 144 -8.30 -0.35 5.00
N ILE A 145 -7.03 -0.15 5.31
CA ILE A 145 -6.10 -1.20 5.76
C ILE A 145 -5.87 -1.11 7.29
N SER A 146 -5.38 -2.18 7.92
CA SER A 146 -5.06 -2.14 9.36
C SER A 146 -3.77 -1.35 9.61
N LEU A 147 -3.53 -0.92 10.86
CA LEU A 147 -2.27 -0.25 11.21
C LEU A 147 -1.06 -1.16 11.02
N ASP A 148 -1.24 -2.46 11.25
CA ASP A 148 -0.22 -3.49 11.00
C ASP A 148 0.08 -3.60 9.51
N MET A 149 -0.96 -3.63 8.67
CA MET A 149 -0.80 -3.63 7.20
C MET A 149 -0.01 -2.40 6.72
N ILE A 150 -0.28 -1.21 7.27
CA ILE A 150 0.49 0.01 6.94
C ILE A 150 1.95 -0.17 7.32
N PHE A 151 2.22 -0.67 8.53
CA PHE A 151 3.56 -0.88 9.04
C PHE A 151 4.36 -1.83 8.15
N ASN A 152 3.77 -2.97 7.77
CA ASN A 152 4.41 -3.98 6.92
C ASN A 152 4.67 -3.46 5.50
N LEU A 153 3.66 -2.84 4.85
CA LEU A 153 3.82 -2.33 3.49
C LEU A 153 4.89 -1.23 3.38
N VAL A 154 5.02 -0.38 4.40
CA VAL A 154 6.10 0.61 4.40
C VAL A 154 7.44 -0.05 4.73
N GLY A 155 7.43 -1.09 5.57
CA GLY A 155 8.58 -1.91 5.93
C GLY A 155 9.26 -2.54 4.71
N ASP A 156 8.49 -3.04 3.74
CA ASP A 156 9.01 -3.66 2.51
C ASP A 156 9.94 -2.74 1.69
N PHE A 157 9.84 -1.42 1.87
CA PHE A 157 10.69 -0.43 1.18
C PHE A 157 11.91 0.01 1.98
N ILE A 158 11.98 -0.33 3.27
CA ILE A 158 13.05 0.14 4.17
C ILE A 158 14.29 -0.74 3.97
N VAL A 159 15.44 -0.10 3.79
CA VAL A 159 16.71 -0.83 3.78
C VAL A 159 17.00 -1.33 5.20
N ASP A 160 17.23 -2.64 5.34
CA ASP A 160 17.46 -3.29 6.63
C ASP A 160 18.54 -2.59 7.47
N GLY A 161 18.17 -2.23 8.70
CA GLY A 161 19.08 -1.59 9.65
C GLY A 161 19.40 -0.11 9.37
N SER A 162 18.80 0.50 8.34
CA SER A 162 19.04 1.91 7.98
C SER A 162 18.35 2.92 8.89
N CYS A 163 17.26 2.52 9.54
CA CYS A 163 16.50 3.41 10.41
C CYS A 163 17.35 3.89 11.60
N PRO A 164 17.34 5.21 11.92
CA PRO A 164 18.01 5.74 13.11
C PRO A 164 17.62 4.99 14.38
N ILE A 165 18.60 4.72 15.26
CA ILE A 165 18.39 3.99 16.54
C ILE A 165 17.29 4.64 17.40
N SER A 166 17.11 5.96 17.26
CA SER A 166 16.03 6.70 17.92
C SER A 166 14.63 6.25 17.52
N ASN A 167 14.44 5.66 16.33
CA ASN A 167 13.16 5.23 15.77
C ASN A 167 12.68 3.92 16.39
N SER A 168 12.65 3.82 17.72
CA SER A 168 12.17 2.61 18.38
C SER A 168 10.67 2.44 18.15
N ILE A 169 10.28 1.34 17.49
CA ILE A 169 8.87 0.95 17.29
C ILE A 169 8.12 0.97 18.64
N ALA A 170 8.76 0.47 19.69
CA ALA A 170 8.19 0.38 21.03
C ALA A 170 7.83 1.75 21.66
N THR A 171 8.47 2.85 21.21
CA THR A 171 8.27 4.18 21.80
C THR A 171 7.70 5.21 20.82
N MET A 172 7.88 5.04 19.51
CA MET A 172 7.49 6.02 18.50
C MET A 172 6.28 5.61 17.68
N LEU A 173 6.00 4.32 17.52
CA LEU A 173 4.87 3.81 16.76
C LEU A 173 3.75 3.31 17.70
N PRO A 174 2.51 3.12 17.18
CA PRO A 174 1.45 2.47 17.95
C PRO A 174 1.95 1.18 18.61
N GLN A 175 1.60 0.97 19.89
CA GLN A 175 1.96 -0.25 20.60
C GLN A 175 1.19 -1.45 20.03
N GLY A 176 1.87 -2.60 19.98
CA GLY A 176 1.27 -3.86 19.54
C GLY A 176 1.16 -4.01 18.03
N LEU A 177 1.91 -3.22 17.24
CA LEU A 177 2.04 -3.47 15.81
C LEU A 177 2.66 -4.84 15.58
N VAL A 178 2.08 -5.60 14.65
CA VAL A 178 2.51 -6.95 14.29
C VAL A 178 3.24 -6.89 12.95
N ASP A 179 4.42 -7.51 12.92
CA ASP A 179 5.19 -7.77 11.71
C ASP A 179 4.76 -9.14 11.14
N PHE A 180 4.52 -9.19 9.84
CA PHE A 180 4.06 -10.37 9.10
C PHE A 180 5.16 -10.82 8.14
N ALA A 181 5.09 -12.08 7.70
CA ALA A 181 5.94 -12.51 6.58
C ALA A 181 5.57 -11.74 5.31
N SER A 182 6.55 -11.33 4.50
CA SER A 182 6.28 -10.76 3.18
C SER A 182 5.56 -11.78 2.30
N LEU A 183 4.57 -11.31 1.54
CA LEU A 183 3.80 -12.13 0.60
C LEU A 183 4.27 -11.84 -0.82
N GLU A 184 4.96 -12.80 -1.41
CA GLU A 184 5.43 -12.77 -2.78
C GLU A 184 4.33 -13.25 -3.73
N LEU A 185 4.20 -12.51 -4.82
CA LEU A 185 3.22 -12.70 -5.87
C LEU A 185 3.94 -12.67 -7.23
N PRO A 186 3.47 -13.41 -8.24
CA PRO A 186 4.00 -13.25 -9.58
C PRO A 186 3.64 -11.88 -10.15
N GLU A 187 4.46 -11.39 -11.08
CA GLU A 187 4.28 -10.08 -11.73
C GLU A 187 2.91 -9.93 -12.42
N ARG A 188 2.34 -11.02 -12.94
CA ARG A 188 1.09 -10.99 -13.71
C ARG A 188 0.00 -11.79 -13.00
N ILE A 189 -1.06 -11.10 -12.60
CA ILE A 189 -2.18 -11.65 -11.83
C ILE A 189 -3.50 -11.27 -12.49
N LYS A 190 -4.20 -12.31 -12.97
CA LYS A 190 -5.50 -12.16 -13.62
C LYS A 190 -6.65 -12.67 -12.76
N ALA A 191 -7.71 -11.88 -12.66
CA ALA A 191 -8.95 -12.28 -12.00
C ALA A 191 -9.49 -13.61 -12.55
N GLY A 192 -9.95 -14.48 -11.66
CA GLY A 192 -10.48 -15.81 -11.98
C GLY A 192 -9.45 -16.91 -12.22
N HIS A 193 -8.15 -16.61 -12.19
CA HIS A 193 -7.08 -17.57 -12.44
C HIS A 193 -6.44 -18.07 -11.15
N LYS A 194 -5.79 -19.24 -11.24
CA LYS A 194 -4.93 -19.78 -10.18
C LYS A 194 -3.60 -19.02 -10.18
N VAL A 195 -3.13 -18.63 -9.01
CA VAL A 195 -1.87 -17.94 -8.79
C VAL A 195 -1.07 -18.66 -7.73
N GLN A 196 0.21 -18.88 -7.98
CA GLN A 196 1.15 -19.35 -6.97
C GLN A 196 1.48 -18.19 -6.03
N ILE A 197 1.53 -18.47 -4.74
CA ILE A 197 1.91 -17.50 -3.71
C ILE A 197 3.08 -18.05 -2.91
N GLN A 198 3.92 -17.16 -2.39
CA GLN A 198 5.04 -17.53 -1.54
C GLN A 198 5.11 -16.56 -0.36
N PHE A 199 5.47 -17.07 0.81
CA PHE A 199 5.70 -16.27 2.01
C PHE A 199 6.63 -17.01 2.95
N ASP A 200 7.36 -16.26 3.77
CA ASP A 200 8.32 -16.83 4.72
C ASP A 200 7.65 -17.76 5.72
N ASN A 201 8.36 -18.84 6.08
CA ASN A 201 7.85 -19.94 6.90
C ASN A 201 6.65 -20.71 6.33
N SER A 202 6.39 -20.61 5.02
CA SER A 202 5.40 -21.44 4.31
C SER A 202 5.53 -22.95 4.64
N ASN A 203 6.76 -23.46 4.82
CA ASN A 203 7.04 -24.84 5.25
C ASN A 203 6.56 -25.19 6.67
N SER A 204 6.35 -24.19 7.54
CA SER A 204 5.79 -24.38 8.90
C SER A 204 4.27 -24.59 8.88
N TYR A 205 3.61 -24.33 7.75
CA TYR A 205 2.19 -24.53 7.54
C TYR A 205 1.95 -25.81 6.72
N SER A 206 2.15 -26.96 7.36
CA SER A 206 2.00 -28.29 6.75
C SER A 206 0.55 -28.67 6.46
N ASP A 207 -0.43 -27.93 6.99
CA ASP A 207 -1.85 -28.15 6.76
C ASP A 207 -2.50 -26.90 6.14
N SER A 208 -2.53 -26.85 4.80
CA SER A 208 -3.20 -25.77 4.06
C SER A 208 -4.72 -25.74 4.27
N ASN A 209 -5.34 -26.77 4.88
CA ASN A 209 -6.79 -26.83 5.09
C ASN A 209 -7.34 -25.70 5.97
N ASN A 210 -6.46 -24.90 6.60
CA ASN A 210 -6.82 -23.76 7.43
C ASN A 210 -6.33 -22.41 6.89
N LEU A 211 -5.77 -22.35 5.68
CA LEU A 211 -5.27 -21.09 5.10
C LEU A 211 -6.28 -20.47 4.12
N TYR A 212 -6.41 -19.15 4.21
CA TYR A 212 -7.28 -18.36 3.33
C TYR A 212 -6.53 -17.11 2.86
N ALA A 213 -6.72 -16.71 1.61
CA ALA A 213 -6.37 -15.38 1.18
C ALA A 213 -7.58 -14.46 1.35
N ALA A 214 -7.37 -13.28 1.94
CA ALA A 214 -8.35 -12.23 2.00
C ALA A 214 -7.96 -11.10 1.04
N PHE A 215 -8.86 -10.76 0.13
CA PHE A 215 -8.71 -9.69 -0.86
C PHE A 215 -9.55 -8.49 -0.43
N LEU A 216 -8.92 -7.43 0.05
CA LEU A 216 -9.56 -6.21 0.53
C LEU A 216 -9.64 -5.20 -0.61
N VAL A 217 -10.85 -4.71 -0.89
CA VAL A 217 -11.12 -3.76 -1.98
C VAL A 217 -12.33 -2.88 -1.68
N GLY A 218 -12.12 -1.57 -1.59
CA GLY A 218 -13.11 -0.62 -1.09
C GLY A 218 -13.64 -1.04 0.27
N SER A 219 -14.96 -1.23 0.38
CA SER A 219 -15.61 -1.69 1.61
C SER A 219 -15.85 -3.22 1.66
N ALA A 220 -15.33 -3.98 0.70
CA ALA A 220 -15.56 -5.42 0.57
C ALA A 220 -14.29 -6.22 0.86
N THR A 221 -14.49 -7.46 1.32
CA THR A 221 -13.43 -8.46 1.43
C THR A 221 -13.91 -9.76 0.79
N TYR A 222 -13.11 -10.30 -0.11
CA TYR A 222 -13.31 -11.63 -0.69
C TYR A 222 -12.36 -12.63 -0.04
N TYR A 223 -12.83 -13.84 0.19
CA TYR A 223 -12.02 -14.90 0.82
C TYR A 223 -11.96 -16.10 -0.10
N GLU A 224 -10.75 -16.60 -0.34
CA GLU A 224 -10.51 -17.81 -1.14
C GLU A 224 -9.61 -18.76 -0.35
N PRO A 225 -9.87 -20.07 -0.38
CA PRO A 225 -9.00 -21.04 0.27
C PRO A 225 -7.63 -21.03 -0.42
N VAL A 226 -6.58 -21.14 0.39
CA VAL A 226 -5.23 -21.42 -0.09
C VAL A 226 -5.03 -22.93 -0.03
N TRP A 227 -4.53 -23.52 -1.11
CA TRP A 227 -4.23 -24.96 -1.14
C TRP A 227 -2.78 -25.20 -1.57
N GLN A 228 -2.30 -26.41 -1.30
CA GLN A 228 -1.00 -26.87 -1.77
C GLN A 228 -1.13 -27.81 -2.98
N GLU A 229 -0.24 -27.64 -3.95
CA GLU A 229 -0.07 -28.52 -5.10
C GLU A 229 1.44 -28.57 -5.42
N ASP A 230 2.01 -29.77 -5.54
CA ASP A 230 3.45 -29.97 -5.81
C ASP A 230 4.40 -29.19 -4.88
N GLY A 231 4.04 -29.05 -3.59
CA GLY A 231 4.83 -28.35 -2.58
C GLY A 231 4.77 -26.82 -2.67
N CYS A 232 3.95 -26.26 -3.56
CA CYS A 232 3.73 -24.83 -3.70
C CYS A 232 2.33 -24.44 -3.19
N PHE A 233 2.19 -23.23 -2.67
CA PHE A 233 0.89 -22.69 -2.26
C PHE A 233 0.22 -21.97 -3.43
N PHE A 234 -1.08 -22.16 -3.56
CA PHE A 234 -1.89 -21.56 -4.59
C PHE A 234 -3.16 -20.95 -4.03
N VAL A 235 -3.63 -19.92 -4.70
CA VAL A 235 -4.94 -19.33 -4.48
C VAL A 235 -5.60 -19.02 -5.81
N LYS A 236 -6.94 -19.03 -5.82
CA LYS A 236 -7.72 -18.54 -6.96
C LYS A 236 -8.03 -17.08 -6.75
N ILE A 237 -7.72 -16.23 -7.73
CA ILE A 237 -8.09 -14.82 -7.67
C ILE A 237 -9.61 -14.68 -7.92
N PRO A 238 -10.38 -14.02 -7.05
CA PRO A 238 -11.82 -13.85 -7.26
C PRO A 238 -12.12 -13.15 -8.60
N ARG A 239 -13.17 -13.59 -9.29
CA ARG A 239 -13.53 -13.05 -10.62
C ARG A 239 -14.07 -11.62 -10.50
N GLU A 240 -14.63 -11.29 -9.35
CA GLU A 240 -15.22 -10.03 -8.96
C GLU A 240 -14.18 -8.89 -8.87
N LEU A 241 -12.90 -9.24 -8.74
CA LEU A 241 -11.79 -8.28 -8.74
C LEU A 241 -11.44 -7.75 -10.13
N LYS A 242 -12.02 -8.33 -11.19
CA LYS A 242 -11.90 -7.82 -12.55
C LYS A 242 -12.35 -6.35 -12.57
N ALA A 243 -11.48 -5.46 -13.07
CA ALA A 243 -11.75 -4.03 -13.18
C ALA A 243 -12.09 -3.36 -11.83
N LYS A 244 -11.26 -3.59 -10.80
CA LYS A 244 -11.42 -2.97 -9.46
C LYS A 244 -10.27 -2.06 -9.04
N GLY A 245 -9.26 -1.88 -9.88
CA GLY A 245 -8.04 -1.16 -9.52
C GLY A 245 -7.28 -1.87 -8.41
N ALA A 246 -6.78 -1.12 -7.44
CA ALA A 246 -5.94 -1.64 -6.36
C ALA A 246 -6.68 -2.54 -5.35
N VAL A 247 -6.06 -3.67 -5.03
CA VAL A 247 -6.54 -4.68 -4.08
C VAL A 247 -5.40 -5.10 -3.17
N TYR A 248 -5.65 -5.16 -1.86
CA TYR A 248 -4.69 -5.72 -0.90
C TYR A 248 -5.01 -7.20 -0.67
N ILE A 249 -4.00 -8.05 -0.68
CA ILE A 249 -4.11 -9.47 -0.33
C ILE A 249 -3.32 -9.76 0.95
N VAL A 250 -3.92 -10.49 1.89
CA VAL A 250 -3.22 -11.09 3.04
C VAL A 250 -3.54 -12.58 3.15
N ILE A 251 -2.61 -13.33 3.72
CA ILE A 251 -2.82 -14.73 4.06
C ILE A 251 -3.21 -14.85 5.52
N LEU A 252 -4.31 -15.55 5.76
CA LEU A 252 -4.92 -15.77 7.05
C LEU A 252 -4.82 -17.24 7.45
N GLN A 253 -4.55 -17.50 8.72
CA GLN A 253 -4.67 -18.82 9.32
C GLN A 253 -5.94 -18.89 10.19
N ASN A 254 -6.83 -19.84 9.86
CA ASN A 254 -8.01 -20.14 10.64
C ASN A 254 -7.67 -21.03 11.84
N ASN A 255 -7.73 -20.47 13.04
CA ASN A 255 -7.44 -21.18 14.30
C ASN A 255 -8.70 -21.83 14.94
N GLY A 256 -9.73 -22.14 14.15
CA GLY A 256 -10.92 -22.88 14.60
C GLY A 256 -12.09 -22.04 15.13
N ASN A 257 -11.99 -20.70 15.10
CA ASN A 257 -13.11 -19.80 15.41
C ASN A 257 -13.60 -19.10 14.14
N ASN A 258 -14.63 -19.69 13.52
CA ASN A 258 -15.57 -19.13 12.55
C ASN A 258 -15.07 -17.94 11.70
N PHE A 259 -14.50 -18.24 10.54
CA PHE A 259 -14.59 -17.39 9.37
C PHE A 259 -16.04 -17.42 8.83
N SER A 260 -17.00 -16.96 9.62
CA SER A 260 -18.38 -16.79 9.17
C SER A 260 -18.43 -15.51 8.35
N GLY A 261 -18.76 -15.68 7.07
CA GLY A 261 -19.03 -14.57 6.15
C GLY A 261 -19.96 -13.55 6.81
N SER A 262 -19.62 -12.28 6.61
CA SER A 262 -20.43 -11.13 7.02
C SER A 262 -20.47 -10.86 8.54
N SER A 263 -19.34 -10.46 9.13
CA SER A 263 -19.39 -9.73 10.41
C SER A 263 -18.37 -8.60 10.45
N SER A 264 -18.90 -7.39 10.39
CA SER A 264 -18.26 -6.14 10.79
C SER A 264 -17.89 -6.18 12.28
N SER A 265 -16.68 -6.61 12.60
CA SER A 265 -16.10 -6.49 13.94
C SER A 265 -14.58 -6.49 13.83
N SER A 266 -13.97 -5.35 14.17
CA SER A 266 -12.54 -5.09 14.39
C SER A 266 -11.56 -6.14 13.85
N SER A 267 -10.88 -5.80 12.76
CA SER A 267 -9.64 -6.41 12.27
C SER A 267 -8.73 -6.87 13.42
N SER A 268 -8.81 -8.14 13.81
CA SER A 268 -7.77 -8.75 14.62
C SER A 268 -6.74 -9.28 13.64
N SER A 269 -5.68 -8.52 13.45
CA SER A 269 -4.44 -8.92 12.79
C SER A 269 -3.84 -10.22 13.33
N SER A 270 -4.39 -10.75 14.43
CA SER A 270 -4.02 -12.02 15.10
C SER A 270 -3.99 -13.25 14.20
N ASN A 271 -4.67 -13.21 13.06
CA ASN A 271 -4.73 -14.35 12.15
C ASN A 271 -3.99 -14.10 10.82
N ILE A 272 -3.46 -12.89 10.60
CA ILE A 272 -2.64 -12.61 9.42
C ILE A 272 -1.27 -13.24 9.66
N ILE A 273 -0.84 -14.10 8.72
CA ILE A 273 0.47 -14.75 8.77
C ILE A 273 1.42 -14.21 7.70
N ALA A 274 0.89 -13.65 6.61
CA ALA A 274 1.68 -13.05 5.55
C ALA A 274 0.94 -11.91 4.82
N GLY A 275 1.74 -10.99 4.26
CA GLY A 275 1.31 -9.81 3.54
C GLY A 275 1.18 -8.58 4.45
N PRO A 276 0.47 -7.53 4.00
CA PRO A 276 -0.26 -7.48 2.75
C PRO A 276 0.66 -7.31 1.54
N ALA A 277 0.20 -7.79 0.39
CA ALA A 277 0.73 -7.38 -0.91
C ALA A 277 -0.35 -6.58 -1.66
N LEU A 278 0.07 -5.70 -2.57
CA LEU A 278 -0.80 -4.86 -3.39
C LEU A 278 -0.85 -5.38 -4.83
N ILE A 279 -2.05 -5.57 -5.37
CA ILE A 279 -2.28 -6.02 -6.75
C ILE A 279 -3.16 -5.00 -7.46
N MET A 280 -2.85 -4.69 -8.72
CA MET A 280 -3.63 -3.77 -9.56
C MET A 280 -4.47 -4.53 -10.59
N PHE A 281 -5.78 -4.25 -10.63
CA PHE A 281 -6.71 -4.71 -11.67
C PHE A 281 -7.25 -3.51 -12.48
N PRO A 282 -6.42 -2.87 -13.32
CA PRO A 282 -6.76 -1.61 -13.97
C PRO A 282 -7.90 -1.75 -14.98
N PHE A 283 -8.62 -0.66 -15.23
CA PHE A 283 -9.72 -0.61 -16.19
C PHE A 283 -9.80 0.70 -16.97
N ASN A 284 -10.39 0.63 -18.17
CA ASN A 284 -10.55 1.76 -19.09
C ASN A 284 -11.87 2.53 -18.82
N SER A 285 -12.15 3.55 -19.63
CA SER A 285 -13.37 4.36 -19.53
C SER A 285 -14.68 3.60 -19.84
N GLU A 286 -14.60 2.41 -20.43
CA GLU A 286 -15.73 1.52 -20.68
C GLU A 286 -15.98 0.57 -19.49
N GLY A 287 -15.13 0.63 -18.46
CA GLY A 287 -15.17 -0.29 -17.32
C GLY A 287 -14.61 -1.67 -17.63
N GLU A 288 -13.93 -1.83 -18.77
CA GLU A 288 -13.29 -3.07 -19.18
C GLU A 288 -11.84 -3.12 -18.65
N PRO A 289 -11.32 -4.30 -18.28
CA PRO A 289 -9.93 -4.40 -17.85
C PRO A 289 -8.97 -3.95 -18.94
N VAL A 290 -7.95 -3.20 -18.54
CA VAL A 290 -6.79 -2.95 -19.40
C VAL A 290 -5.96 -4.23 -19.41
N ALA A 291 -5.50 -4.66 -20.58
CA ALA A 291 -4.60 -5.80 -20.67
C ALA A 291 -3.34 -5.53 -19.82
N GLU A 292 -2.99 -6.48 -18.96
CA GLU A 292 -1.73 -6.47 -18.21
C GLU A 292 -0.59 -6.44 -19.25
N GLY A 293 0.16 -5.33 -19.29
CA GLY A 293 1.35 -5.17 -20.14
C GLY A 293 2.38 -6.24 -19.86
#